data_AF-A0A1I3KLF4-F1
#
_entry.id   AF-A0A1I3KLF4-F1
#
_cell.length_a   1.000
_cell.length_b   1.000
_cell.length_c   1.000
_cell.angle_alpha   90.00
_cell.angle_beta   90.00
_cell.angle_gamma   90.00
#
_symmetry.space_group_name_H-M   'P 1'
#
loop_
_entity.id
_entity.type
_entity.pdbx_description
1 polymer ?
#
loop_
_entity_poly.entity_id
_entity_poly.type
_entity_poly.pdbx_seq_one_letter_code
_entity_poly.pdbx_strand_id
1 'polypeptide(L)'
;MTTSSQISRSFCPVSCALDILGDKWTLLIVRDLVFSGKRYFGDFQNSPEKISTNILSNRLKKLEEGHILLRHRDPANARKVIYMPTEKCLDLVPLIMELVRWGAKYVPGSNVHKNLSQRFEQDPVEFMAEIRQSLYRE
;
A
#
# COMPACT_ATOMS: atom_id res chain seq x y z
N MET A 1 9.28 30.09 -7.19
CA MET A 1 10.21 28.98 -7.50
C MET A 1 11.00 28.67 -6.25
N THR A 2 10.58 27.68 -5.49
CA THR A 2 11.32 27.19 -4.30
C THR A 2 11.53 25.71 -4.52
N THR A 3 12.63 25.39 -5.18
CA THR A 3 13.09 24.03 -5.45
C THR A 3 13.42 23.39 -4.09
N SER A 4 12.50 22.56 -3.60
CA SER A 4 12.72 21.77 -2.39
C SER A 4 13.90 20.84 -2.64
N SER A 5 14.95 21.03 -1.82
CA SER A 5 16.14 20.18 -1.76
C SER A 5 15.74 18.76 -1.39
N GLN A 6 15.48 17.91 -2.39
CA GLN A 6 15.57 16.47 -2.19
C GLN A 6 17.05 16.10 -2.19
N ILE A 7 17.59 15.87 -1.00
CA ILE A 7 18.85 15.13 -0.86
C ILE A 7 18.52 13.68 -1.21
N SER A 8 18.46 13.40 -2.51
CA SER A 8 18.47 12.04 -3.00
C SER A 8 19.84 11.47 -2.67
N ARG A 9 19.88 10.42 -1.85
CA ARG A 9 21.13 9.74 -1.47
C ARG A 9 21.92 9.27 -2.70
N SER A 10 21.21 9.00 -3.80
CA SER A 10 21.75 8.72 -5.13
C SER A 10 20.64 8.77 -6.18
N PHE A 11 20.99 9.02 -7.45
CA PHE A 11 20.04 8.90 -8.57
C PHE A 11 19.60 7.46 -8.89
N CYS A 12 19.96 6.47 -8.07
CA CYS A 12 19.52 5.08 -8.23
C CYS A 12 17.99 4.99 -8.03
N PRO A 13 17.22 4.52 -9.03
CA PRO A 13 15.76 4.41 -8.92
C PRO A 13 15.30 3.58 -7.71
N VAL A 14 16.06 2.53 -7.36
CA VAL A 14 15.79 1.70 -6.19
C VAL A 14 15.96 2.49 -4.89
N SER A 15 17.04 3.28 -4.77
CA SER A 15 17.25 4.13 -3.58
C SER A 15 16.12 5.15 -3.43
N CYS A 16 15.74 5.82 -4.51
CA CYS A 16 14.65 6.79 -4.52
C CYS A 16 13.30 6.15 -4.15
N ALA A 17 13.01 4.95 -4.68
CA ALA A 17 11.81 4.19 -4.31
C ALA A 17 11.83 3.81 -2.81
N LEU A 18 12.99 3.40 -2.27
CA LEU A 18 13.14 3.03 -0.86
C LEU A 18 13.03 4.23 0.10
N ASP A 19 13.27 5.46 -0.35
CA ASP A 19 12.98 6.64 0.49
C ASP A 19 11.48 6.81 0.75
N ILE A 20 10.63 6.24 -0.11
CA ILE A 20 9.17 6.23 0.01
C ILE A 20 8.68 4.90 0.64
N LEU A 21 9.16 3.78 0.13
CA LEU A 21 8.63 2.44 0.40
C LEU A 21 9.41 1.66 1.47
N GLY A 22 10.66 2.05 1.76
CA GLY A 22 11.67 1.23 2.45
C GLY A 22 11.49 1.06 3.95
N ASP A 23 10.27 1.09 4.45
CA ASP A 23 9.95 0.81 5.84
C ASP A 23 9.00 -0.38 6.00
N LYS A 24 8.91 -0.90 7.21
CA LYS A 24 8.16 -2.12 7.54
C LYS A 24 6.64 -2.00 7.32
N TRP A 25 6.09 -0.79 7.23
CA TRP A 25 4.67 -0.52 7.31
C TRP A 25 4.05 -0.09 5.99
N THR A 26 4.78 0.62 5.14
CA THR A 26 4.24 1.19 3.90
C THR A 26 3.55 0.15 3.02
N LEU A 27 4.22 -0.97 2.73
CA LEU A 27 3.61 -2.02 1.89
C LEU A 27 2.51 -2.82 2.61
N LEU A 28 2.48 -2.83 3.95
CA LEU A 28 1.37 -3.39 4.72
C LEU A 28 0.12 -2.51 4.62
N ILE A 29 0.29 -1.18 4.68
CA ILE A 29 -0.81 -0.22 4.51
C ILE A 29 -1.38 -0.35 3.09
N VAL A 30 -0.52 -0.41 2.06
CA VAL A 30 -0.95 -0.61 0.67
C VAL A 30 -1.67 -1.95 0.50
N ARG A 31 -1.13 -3.05 1.06
CA ARG A 31 -1.80 -4.36 1.06
C ARG A 31 -3.20 -4.26 1.65
N ASP A 32 -3.33 -3.64 2.81
CA ASP A 32 -4.59 -3.51 3.52
C ASP A 32 -5.61 -2.63 2.78
N LEU A 33 -5.14 -1.58 2.14
CA LEU A 33 -5.96 -0.69 1.31
C LEU A 33 -6.51 -1.45 0.08
N VAL A 34 -5.67 -2.23 -0.59
CA VAL A 34 -6.03 -2.89 -1.86
C VAL A 34 -6.81 -4.18 -1.64
N PHE A 35 -6.37 -5.05 -0.73
CA PHE A 35 -6.91 -6.41 -0.58
C PHE A 35 -7.92 -6.55 0.55
N SER A 36 -7.83 -5.71 1.58
CA SER A 36 -8.71 -5.77 2.75
C SER A 36 -9.78 -4.69 2.76
N GLY A 37 -9.81 -3.81 1.74
CA GLY A 37 -10.80 -2.73 1.63
C GLY A 37 -10.72 -1.69 2.74
N LYS A 38 -9.60 -1.60 3.47
CA LYS A 38 -9.47 -0.64 4.58
C LYS A 38 -9.43 0.78 4.03
N ARG A 39 -10.17 1.70 4.67
CA ARG A 39 -10.30 3.09 4.21
C ARG A 39 -10.08 4.10 5.33
N TYR A 40 -10.34 3.74 6.59
CA TYR A 40 -10.26 4.65 7.72
C TYR A 40 -9.00 4.40 8.55
N PHE A 41 -8.52 5.44 9.24
CA PHE A 41 -7.36 5.34 10.14
C PHE A 41 -7.49 4.18 11.14
N GLY A 42 -8.68 4.04 11.74
CA GLY A 42 -8.97 2.98 12.71
C GLY A 42 -8.84 1.57 12.12
N ASP A 43 -9.15 1.38 10.84
CA ASP A 43 -9.05 0.07 10.19
C ASP A 43 -7.59 -0.39 10.15
N PHE A 44 -6.68 0.51 9.76
CA PHE A 44 -5.24 0.24 9.70
C PHE A 44 -4.63 0.09 11.10
N GLN A 45 -5.10 0.89 12.07
CA GLN A 45 -4.65 0.77 13.45
C GLN A 45 -5.03 -0.59 14.05
N ASN A 46 -6.19 -1.12 13.68
CA ASN A 46 -6.70 -2.39 14.14
C ASN A 46 -6.19 -3.59 13.30
N SER A 47 -5.22 -3.38 12.39
CA SER A 47 -4.56 -4.47 11.68
C SER A 47 -3.84 -5.43 12.65
N PRO A 48 -3.73 -6.73 12.32
CA PRO A 48 -3.04 -7.71 13.16
C PRO A 48 -1.60 -7.34 13.54
N GLU A 49 -0.91 -6.57 12.70
CA GLU A 49 0.48 -6.14 12.92
C GLU A 49 0.62 -5.02 13.96
N LYS A 50 -0.49 -4.45 14.46
CA LYS A 50 -0.53 -3.48 15.58
C LYS A 50 0.41 -2.29 15.40
N ILE A 51 0.31 -1.60 14.27
CA ILE A 51 1.04 -0.35 14.02
C ILE A 51 0.66 0.72 15.06
N SER A 52 1.65 1.40 15.64
CA SER A 52 1.38 2.49 16.58
C SER A 52 0.82 3.72 15.87
N THR A 53 -0.03 4.49 16.56
CA THR A 53 -0.76 5.63 15.98
C THR A 53 0.15 6.72 15.41
N ASN A 54 1.28 6.99 16.08
CA ASN A 54 2.27 7.97 15.62
C ASN A 54 2.95 7.52 14.31
N ILE A 55 3.31 6.24 14.19
CA ILE A 55 3.93 5.68 12.99
C ILE A 55 2.92 5.62 11.85
N LEU A 56 1.69 5.14 12.12
CA LEU A 56 0.62 5.10 11.13
C LEU A 56 0.31 6.51 10.57
N SER A 57 0.16 7.50 11.45
CA SER A 57 -0.06 8.89 11.05
C SER A 57 1.05 9.42 10.14
N ASN A 58 2.31 9.16 10.51
CA ASN A 58 3.46 9.56 9.70
C ASN A 58 3.47 8.89 8.32
N ARG A 59 3.16 7.58 8.27
CA ARG A 59 3.16 6.81 7.03
C ARG A 59 2.04 7.20 6.09
N LEU A 60 0.82 7.36 6.59
CA LEU A 60 -0.30 7.83 5.78
C LEU A 60 -0.01 9.21 5.18
N LYS A 61 0.58 10.13 5.96
CA LYS A 61 1.03 11.44 5.46
C LYS A 61 2.08 11.32 4.35
N LYS A 62 3.11 10.47 4.52
CA LYS A 62 4.13 10.26 3.48
C LYS A 62 3.55 9.66 2.20
N LEU A 63 2.63 8.71 2.33
CA LEU A 63 1.96 8.09 1.19
C LEU A 63 1.04 9.09 0.46
N GLU A 64 0.41 10.00 1.18
CA GLU A 64 -0.35 11.13 0.63
C GLU A 64 0.57 12.11 -0.14
N GLU A 65 1.66 12.55 0.48
CA GLU A 65 2.67 13.42 -0.14
C GLU A 65 3.31 12.79 -1.39
N GLY A 66 3.47 11.46 -1.39
CA GLY A 66 3.97 10.69 -2.52
C GLY A 66 2.94 10.40 -3.61
N HIS A 67 1.70 10.87 -3.47
CA HIS A 67 0.55 10.56 -4.34
C HIS A 67 0.30 9.05 -4.52
N ILE A 68 0.62 8.25 -3.50
CA ILE A 68 0.30 6.82 -3.45
C ILE A 68 -1.14 6.65 -2.96
N LEU A 69 -1.58 7.48 -2.02
CA LEU A 69 -2.99 7.50 -1.60
C LEU A 69 -3.55 8.91 -1.69
N LEU A 70 -4.88 9.00 -1.74
CA LEU A 70 -5.62 10.23 -1.60
C LEU A 70 -6.33 10.26 -0.25
N ARG A 71 -6.43 11.45 0.33
CA ARG A 71 -7.11 11.70 1.59
C ARG A 71 -8.33 12.57 1.33
N HIS A 72 -9.53 12.05 1.59
CA HIS A 72 -10.79 12.78 1.42
C HIS A 72 -11.58 12.81 2.73
N ARG A 73 -12.47 13.80 2.87
CA ARG A 73 -13.52 13.73 3.88
C ARG A 73 -14.54 12.71 3.43
N ASP A 74 -15.01 11.89 4.36
CA ASP A 74 -16.08 10.94 4.10
C ASP A 74 -17.38 11.70 3.77
N PRO A 75 -18.00 11.49 2.59
CA PRO A 75 -19.25 12.13 2.22
C PRO A 75 -20.41 11.79 3.17
N ALA A 76 -20.41 10.60 3.76
CA ALA A 76 -21.43 10.16 4.71
C ALA A 76 -21.18 10.73 6.12
N ASN A 77 -19.94 11.10 6.44
CA ASN A 77 -19.58 11.68 7.74
C ASN A 77 -18.37 12.62 7.62
N ALA A 78 -18.64 13.92 7.48
CA ALA A 78 -17.58 14.93 7.29
C ALA A 78 -16.52 15.03 8.42
N ARG A 79 -16.75 14.39 9.58
CA ARG A 79 -15.76 14.29 10.67
C ARG A 79 -14.74 13.17 10.43
N LYS A 80 -15.05 12.21 9.57
CA LYS A 80 -14.17 11.11 9.20
C LYS A 80 -13.39 11.43 7.92
N VAL A 81 -12.26 10.74 7.81
CA VAL A 81 -11.36 10.80 6.67
C VAL A 81 -11.28 9.41 6.06
N ILE A 82 -11.39 9.34 4.75
CA ILE A 82 -11.17 8.14 3.95
C ILE A 82 -9.85 8.26 3.19
N TYR A 83 -9.15 7.14 3.11
CA TYR A 83 -7.94 6.96 2.32
C TYR A 83 -8.27 6.08 1.12
N MET A 84 -7.94 6.56 -0.08
CA MET A 84 -8.23 5.87 -1.35
C MET A 84 -6.92 5.58 -2.10
N PRO A 85 -6.78 4.42 -2.76
CA PRO A 85 -5.60 4.13 -3.57
C PRO A 85 -5.59 4.98 -4.85
N THR A 86 -4.41 5.42 -5.29
CA THR A 86 -4.20 5.95 -6.65
C THR A 86 -3.72 4.84 -7.60
N GLU A 87 -3.66 5.09 -8.90
CA GLU A 87 -3.01 4.17 -9.85
C GLU A 87 -1.55 3.87 -9.44
N LYS A 88 -0.82 4.88 -8.95
CA LYS A 88 0.56 4.70 -8.44
C LYS A 88 0.63 3.73 -7.25
N CYS A 89 -0.43 3.62 -6.46
CA CYS A 89 -0.54 2.61 -5.42
C CYS A 89 -0.84 1.23 -5.99
N LEU A 90 -1.72 1.13 -6.99
CA LEU A 90 -2.03 -0.13 -7.64
C LEU A 90 -0.82 -0.71 -8.37
N ASP A 91 0.07 0.13 -8.90
CA ASP A 91 1.35 -0.30 -9.48
C ASP A 91 2.29 -0.98 -8.47
N LEU A 92 2.04 -0.87 -7.16
CA LEU A 92 2.77 -1.60 -6.12
C LEU A 92 2.27 -3.03 -5.90
N VAL A 93 1.12 -3.41 -6.47
CA VAL A 93 0.56 -4.75 -6.31
C VAL A 93 1.52 -5.84 -6.78
N PRO A 94 2.13 -5.76 -7.98
CA PRO A 94 3.13 -6.74 -8.42
C PRO A 94 4.29 -6.89 -7.43
N LEU A 95 4.79 -5.77 -6.86
CA LEU A 95 5.85 -5.79 -5.86
C LEU A 95 5.41 -6.54 -4.58
N ILE A 96 4.17 -6.32 -4.14
CA ILE A 96 3.60 -7.03 -2.98
C ILE A 96 3.46 -8.52 -3.28
N MET A 97 3.05 -8.91 -4.49
CA MET A 97 2.95 -10.32 -4.88
C MET A 97 4.32 -11.01 -4.88
N GLU A 98 5.37 -10.32 -5.35
CA GLU A 98 6.74 -10.83 -5.25
C GLU A 98 7.21 -10.98 -3.79
N LEU A 99 6.85 -10.03 -2.92
CA LEU A 99 7.14 -10.14 -1.49
C LEU A 99 6.38 -11.30 -0.83
N VAL A 100 5.12 -11.53 -1.21
CA VAL A 100 4.33 -12.69 -0.74
C VAL A 100 5.01 -13.99 -1.16
N ARG A 101 5.41 -14.11 -2.43
CA ARG A 101 6.11 -15.28 -2.97
C ARG A 101 7.44 -15.52 -2.27
N TRP A 102 8.25 -14.48 -2.09
CA TRP A 102 9.51 -14.56 -1.38
C TRP A 102 9.33 -14.95 0.10
N GLY A 103 8.37 -14.32 0.79
CA GLY A 103 8.04 -14.62 2.18
C GLY A 103 7.56 -16.06 2.37
N ALA A 104 6.68 -16.54 1.49
CA ALA A 104 6.20 -17.92 1.50
C ALA A 104 7.33 -18.94 1.31
N LYS A 105 8.37 -18.59 0.54
CA LYS A 105 9.51 -19.46 0.27
C LYS A 105 10.53 -19.48 1.41
N TYR A 106 10.79 -18.34 2.05
CA TYR A 106 11.94 -18.18 2.95
C TYR A 106 11.58 -17.87 4.41
N VAL A 107 10.32 -17.60 4.74
CA VAL A 107 9.87 -17.29 6.12
C VAL A 107 8.94 -18.39 6.62
N PRO A 108 9.47 -19.37 7.40
CA PRO A 108 8.67 -20.45 7.97
C PRO A 108 7.53 -19.95 8.85
N GLY A 109 6.37 -20.60 8.78
CA GLY A 109 5.19 -20.22 9.58
C GLY A 109 4.45 -18.98 9.07
N SER A 110 4.83 -18.41 7.93
CA SER A 110 4.01 -17.41 7.26
C SER A 110 2.70 -18.04 6.76
N ASN A 111 1.56 -17.45 7.13
CA ASN A 111 0.25 -17.88 6.64
C ASN A 111 0.14 -17.48 5.18
N VAL A 112 0.43 -18.42 4.29
CA VAL A 112 0.50 -18.13 2.86
C VAL A 112 -0.91 -17.98 2.31
N HIS A 113 -1.24 -16.82 1.76
CA HIS A 113 -2.31 -16.69 0.77
C HIS A 113 -1.87 -17.34 -0.55
N LYS A 114 -1.61 -18.67 -0.57
CA LYS A 114 -1.06 -19.38 -1.76
C LYS A 114 -1.91 -19.09 -2.98
N ASN A 115 -3.21 -19.01 -2.77
CA ASN A 115 -4.20 -18.76 -3.80
C ASN A 115 -4.01 -17.38 -4.46
N LEU A 116 -3.62 -16.34 -3.71
CA LEU A 116 -3.48 -14.98 -4.25
C LEU A 116 -2.23 -14.85 -5.12
N SER A 117 -1.08 -15.34 -4.64
CA SER A 117 0.15 -15.31 -5.43
C SER A 117 0.05 -16.23 -6.65
N GLN A 118 -0.58 -17.40 -6.52
CA GLN A 118 -0.82 -18.29 -7.66
C GLN A 118 -1.76 -17.65 -8.69
N ARG A 119 -2.83 -16.97 -8.25
CA ARG A 119 -3.74 -16.26 -9.16
C ARG A 119 -3.00 -15.17 -9.95
N PHE A 120 -2.13 -14.41 -9.27
CA PHE A 120 -1.30 -13.39 -9.92
C PHE A 120 -0.30 -14.02 -10.90
N GLU A 121 0.36 -15.13 -10.55
CA GLU A 121 1.31 -15.81 -11.43
C GLU A 121 0.65 -16.38 -12.71
N GLN A 122 -0.60 -16.84 -12.61
CA GLN A 122 -1.34 -17.42 -13.73
C GLN A 122 -1.75 -16.39 -14.78
N ASP A 123 -2.29 -15.26 -14.33
CA ASP A 123 -2.72 -14.18 -15.22
C ASP A 123 -2.66 -12.83 -14.50
N PRO A 124 -1.48 -12.16 -14.52
CA PRO A 124 -1.27 -10.88 -13.87
C PRO A 124 -2.17 -9.77 -14.42
N VAL A 125 -2.50 -9.82 -15.71
CA VAL A 125 -3.26 -8.76 -16.39
C VAL A 125 -4.69 -8.79 -15.91
N GLU A 126 -5.33 -9.96 -15.95
CA GLU A 126 -6.70 -10.12 -15.48
C GLU A 126 -6.79 -9.86 -13.97
N PHE A 127 -5.82 -10.34 -13.19
CA PHE A 127 -5.78 -10.07 -11.75
C PHE A 127 -5.73 -8.57 -11.44
N MET A 128 -4.92 -7.81 -12.16
CA MET A 128 -4.85 -6.36 -12.00
C MET A 128 -6.14 -5.66 -12.47
N ALA A 129 -6.80 -6.19 -13.50
CA ALA A 129 -8.11 -5.70 -13.94
C ALA A 129 -9.20 -5.94 -12.89
N GLU A 130 -9.22 -7.13 -12.27
CA GLU A 130 -10.12 -7.48 -11.16
C GLU A 130 -9.97 -6.52 -9.97
N ILE A 131 -8.72 -6.24 -9.57
CA ILE A 131 -8.43 -5.29 -8.48
C ILE A 131 -8.92 -3.89 -8.81
N ARG A 132 -8.66 -3.38 -10.02
CA ARG A 132 -9.15 -2.06 -10.42
C ARG A 132 -10.67 -2.02 -10.39
N GLN A 133 -11.32 -3.03 -10.94
CA GLN A 133 -12.78 -3.10 -10.95
C GLN A 133 -13.39 -3.19 -9.56
N SER A 134 -12.78 -3.89 -8.60
CA SER A 134 -13.33 -3.97 -7.25
C SER A 134 -13.30 -2.61 -6.53
N LEU A 135 -12.29 -1.79 -6.81
CA LEU A 135 -12.11 -0.47 -6.20
C LEU A 135 -13.04 0.61 -6.81
N TYR A 136 -13.55 0.42 -8.03
CA TYR A 136 -14.51 1.34 -8.68
C TYR A 136 -15.98 0.96 -8.45
N ARG A 137 -16.27 -0.17 -7.81
CA ARG A 137 -17.64 -0.63 -7.52
C ARG A 137 -18.18 -0.13 -6.17
N GLU A 138 -17.35 0.53 -5.37
CA GLU A 138 -17.68 1.14 -4.07
C GLU A 138 -17.83 2.67 -4.20
#